data_AF-A0A5J4R276-F1
#
_entry.id   AF-A0A5J4R276-F1
#
_cell.length_a   1.000
_cell.length_b   1.000
_cell.length_c   1.000
_cell.angle_alpha   90.00
_cell.angle_beta   90.00
_cell.angle_gamma   90.00
#
_symmetry.space_group_name_H-M   'P 1'
#
loop_
_entity.id
_entity.type
_entity.pdbx_description
1 polymer ?
#
loop_
_entity_poly.entity_id
_entity_poly.type
_entity_poly.pdbx_seq_one_letter_code
_entity_poly.pdbx_strand_id
1 'polypeptide(L)'
;MLPQGIVCNIVSQDDLIPLAWSEGVRKFTYRKTPTLPDGITGDKTDNILIAFNVIPIGEDGMEAEAKGTMPRYIGYKCTDYEYALNTVSPEYRGGFEIWRMLAPGMPHKHFYPRQGKSPHDGAVKDGKLITVRDANTLYTECAIPWSEIPDVKKAIDRGDKIKFSARINDDGAGAACMELARERSVSKKNSRAFHPDWKEHWANEIEFGVEKSLIQ
;
A
#
# COMPACT_ATOMS: atom_id res chain seq x y z
N MET A 1 22.19 -2.23 -28.21
CA MET A 1 22.16 -1.97 -29.67
C MET A 1 21.50 -3.16 -30.35
N LEU A 2 20.62 -2.92 -31.31
CA LEU A 2 19.94 -4.01 -32.04
C LEU A 2 20.95 -4.80 -32.89
N PRO A 3 20.70 -6.10 -33.16
CA PRO A 3 21.55 -6.91 -34.03
C PRO A 3 21.74 -6.30 -35.41
N GLN A 4 22.89 -6.59 -36.03
CA GLN A 4 23.26 -6.05 -37.33
C GLN A 4 22.25 -6.46 -38.42
N GLY A 5 21.69 -5.48 -39.12
CA GLY A 5 20.66 -5.67 -40.15
C GLY A 5 19.21 -5.46 -39.67
N ILE A 6 18.96 -5.23 -38.38
CA ILE A 6 17.63 -4.90 -37.87
C ILE A 6 17.43 -3.38 -37.89
N VAL A 7 16.41 -2.92 -38.63
CA VAL A 7 15.94 -1.54 -38.64
C VAL A 7 14.64 -1.47 -37.84
N CYS A 8 14.60 -0.65 -36.78
CA CYS A 8 13.37 -0.37 -36.05
C CYS A 8 12.73 0.89 -36.64
N ASN A 9 11.56 0.75 -37.26
CA ASN A 9 10.76 1.88 -37.70
C ASN A 9 9.72 2.16 -36.62
N ILE A 10 9.73 3.37 -36.06
CA ILE A 10 8.67 3.82 -35.17
C ILE A 10 7.42 4.04 -36.02
N VAL A 11 6.41 3.21 -35.82
CA VAL A 11 5.13 3.36 -36.51
C VAL A 11 4.30 4.39 -35.73
N SER A 12 4.03 5.55 -36.34
CA SER A 12 3.24 6.63 -35.73
C SER A 12 1.73 6.44 -35.90
N GLN A 13 1.30 5.35 -36.54
CA GLN A 13 -0.09 5.09 -36.86
C GLN A 13 -0.66 4.08 -35.87
N ASP A 14 -1.85 4.37 -35.36
CA ASP A 14 -2.61 3.44 -34.52
C ASP A 14 -3.37 2.49 -35.44
N ASP A 15 -2.86 1.27 -35.61
CA ASP A 15 -3.46 0.22 -36.45
C ASP A 15 -4.70 -0.42 -35.81
N LEU A 16 -5.15 0.07 -34.64
CA LEU A 16 -6.32 -0.46 -33.95
C LEU A 16 -7.61 -0.03 -34.66
N ILE A 17 -8.33 -1.00 -35.20
CA ILE A 17 -9.68 -0.81 -35.74
C ILE A 17 -10.67 -0.85 -34.55
N PRO A 18 -11.48 0.20 -34.32
CA PRO A 18 -12.50 0.18 -33.28
C PRO A 18 -13.51 -0.94 -33.54
N LEU A 19 -13.63 -1.89 -32.61
CA LEU A 19 -14.68 -2.89 -32.67
C LEU A 19 -16.03 -2.25 -32.32
N ALA A 20 -16.89 -2.11 -33.32
CA ALA A 20 -18.27 -1.67 -33.12
C ALA A 20 -19.15 -2.83 -32.67
N TRP A 21 -19.89 -2.65 -31.58
CA TRP A 21 -20.92 -3.59 -31.15
C TRP A 21 -22.08 -3.57 -32.15
N SER A 22 -22.68 -4.73 -32.43
CA SER A 22 -23.86 -4.82 -33.28
C SER A 22 -25.05 -4.05 -32.70
N GLU A 23 -25.86 -3.51 -33.61
CA GLU A 23 -27.05 -2.75 -33.27
C GLU A 23 -28.02 -3.61 -32.43
N GLY A 24 -28.57 -3.05 -31.35
CA GLY A 24 -29.48 -3.75 -30.44
C GLY A 24 -28.82 -4.60 -29.35
N VAL A 25 -27.50 -4.78 -29.33
CA VAL A 25 -26.82 -5.45 -28.21
C VAL A 25 -26.82 -4.52 -26.99
N ARG A 26 -27.47 -4.98 -25.90
CA ARG A 26 -27.42 -4.30 -24.60
C ARG A 26 -25.97 -4.24 -24.12
N LYS A 27 -25.41 -3.04 -24.13
CA LYS A 27 -24.08 -2.75 -23.59
C LYS A 27 -24.14 -2.92 -22.07
N PHE A 28 -23.79 -4.09 -21.56
CA PHE A 28 -23.42 -4.21 -20.15
C PHE A 28 -22.02 -3.63 -20.01
N THR A 29 -21.93 -2.37 -19.64
CA THR A 29 -20.66 -1.82 -19.17
C THR A 29 -20.42 -2.46 -17.81
N TYR A 30 -19.73 -3.61 -17.77
CA TYR A 30 -19.15 -4.08 -16.51
C TYR A 30 -18.34 -2.90 -15.97
N ARG A 31 -18.70 -2.43 -14.77
CA ARG A 31 -18.08 -1.23 -14.19
C ARG A 31 -16.57 -1.43 -14.17
N LYS A 32 -15.83 -0.38 -14.55
CA LYS A 32 -14.37 -0.32 -14.50
C LYS A 32 -13.87 -0.75 -13.11
N THR A 33 -12.65 -1.31 -13.07
CA THR A 33 -11.93 -1.58 -11.83
C THR A 33 -12.00 -0.34 -10.94
N PRO A 34 -12.49 -0.45 -9.68
CA PRO A 34 -12.63 0.71 -8.83
C PRO A 34 -11.26 1.18 -8.35
N THR A 35 -11.15 2.50 -8.20
CA THR A 35 -10.01 3.15 -7.56
C THR A 35 -10.07 2.85 -6.06
N LEU A 36 -9.04 2.18 -5.56
CA LEU A 36 -8.93 1.78 -4.16
C LEU A 36 -7.84 2.61 -3.46
N PRO A 37 -7.90 2.76 -2.13
CA PRO A 37 -6.96 3.61 -1.39
C PRO A 37 -5.50 3.16 -1.46
N ASP A 38 -5.24 1.88 -1.78
CA ASP A 38 -3.89 1.35 -1.95
C ASP A 38 -3.15 1.95 -3.16
N GLY A 39 -3.85 2.56 -4.12
CA GLY A 39 -3.25 3.18 -5.31
C GLY A 39 -2.73 2.16 -6.35
N ILE A 40 -2.92 0.85 -6.12
CA ILE A 40 -2.44 -0.23 -7.01
C ILE A 40 -3.57 -0.77 -7.91
N THR A 41 -4.84 -0.43 -7.59
CA THR A 41 -6.03 -0.93 -8.28
C THR A 41 -6.88 0.24 -8.79
N GLY A 42 -7.24 0.19 -10.07
CA GLY A 42 -8.03 1.24 -10.72
C GLY A 42 -7.14 2.29 -11.36
N ASP A 43 -7.41 3.57 -11.05
CA ASP A 43 -6.57 4.68 -11.52
C ASP A 43 -5.22 4.65 -10.81
N LYS A 44 -4.14 4.77 -11.60
CA LYS A 44 -2.78 4.82 -11.06
C LYS A 44 -2.54 6.19 -10.45
N THR A 45 -2.00 6.22 -9.24
CA THR A 45 -1.64 7.45 -8.54
C THR A 45 -0.30 7.25 -7.86
N ASP A 46 0.46 8.33 -7.72
CA ASP A 46 1.57 8.36 -6.79
C ASP A 46 1.02 8.29 -5.38
N ASN A 47 1.34 7.22 -4.67
CA ASN A 47 1.03 7.12 -3.26
C ASN A 47 2.07 6.29 -2.52
N ILE A 48 2.09 6.45 -1.21
CA ILE A 48 2.99 5.70 -0.33
C ILE A 48 2.15 4.89 0.63
N LEU A 49 2.42 3.60 0.72
CA LEU A 49 1.85 2.74 1.75
C LEU A 49 2.90 2.57 2.86
N ILE A 50 2.49 2.72 4.12
CA ILE A 50 3.35 2.53 5.28
C ILE A 50 2.72 1.58 6.29
N ALA A 51 3.55 0.77 6.93
CA ALA A 51 3.08 -0.22 7.88
C ALA A 51 4.01 -0.40 9.07
N PHE A 52 3.40 -0.76 10.20
CA PHE A 52 4.08 -1.09 11.44
C PHE A 52 3.75 -2.52 11.85
N ASN A 53 4.72 -3.20 12.46
CA ASN A 53 4.57 -4.53 13.03
C ASN A 53 5.32 -4.57 14.37
N VAL A 54 4.56 -4.68 15.46
CA VAL A 54 5.02 -4.57 16.85
C VAL A 54 4.33 -5.56 17.79
N ILE A 55 3.17 -6.09 17.40
CA ILE A 55 2.44 -7.10 18.15
C ILE A 55 3.08 -8.46 17.83
N PRO A 56 3.34 -9.32 18.84
CA PRO A 56 3.87 -10.65 18.59
C PRO A 56 2.98 -11.46 17.64
N ILE A 57 3.60 -12.24 16.75
CA ILE A 57 2.89 -13.13 15.84
C ILE A 57 2.03 -14.12 16.64
N GLY A 58 0.77 -14.29 16.28
CA GLY A 58 -0.18 -15.11 17.06
C GLY A 58 -1.01 -14.33 18.07
N GLU A 59 -0.60 -13.10 18.43
CA GLU A 59 -1.32 -12.21 19.35
C GLU A 59 -2.04 -11.07 18.60
N ASP A 60 -1.82 -10.97 17.29
CA ASP A 60 -2.34 -9.94 16.39
C ASP A 60 -3.74 -10.26 15.80
N GLY A 61 -4.41 -11.28 16.34
CA GLY A 61 -5.72 -11.75 15.88
C GLY A 61 -5.65 -12.78 14.75
N MET A 62 -4.46 -13.24 14.36
CA MET A 62 -4.25 -14.35 13.42
C MET A 62 -3.38 -15.43 14.04
N GLU A 63 -3.62 -16.70 13.70
CA GLU A 63 -2.73 -17.77 14.14
C GLU A 63 -1.31 -17.58 13.56
N ALA A 64 -0.28 -17.87 14.36
CA ALA A 64 1.10 -17.71 13.92
C ALA A 64 1.50 -18.67 12.79
N GLU A 65 0.84 -19.83 12.74
CA GLU A 65 1.09 -20.91 11.79
C GLU A 65 -0.10 -21.85 11.70
N ALA A 66 -0.24 -22.53 10.56
CA ALA A 66 -1.18 -23.64 10.46
C ALA A 66 -0.67 -24.83 11.28
N LYS A 67 -1.59 -25.59 11.87
CA LYS A 67 -1.27 -26.79 12.66
C LYS A 67 -0.38 -27.76 11.86
N GLY A 68 0.77 -28.12 12.43
CA GLY A 68 1.73 -29.04 11.80
C GLY A 68 2.74 -28.36 10.86
N THR A 69 2.77 -27.03 10.82
CA THR A 69 3.79 -26.24 10.12
C THR A 69 4.60 -25.41 11.12
N MET A 70 5.74 -24.85 10.67
CA MET A 70 6.55 -23.93 11.47
C MET A 70 6.18 -22.47 11.19
N PRO A 71 6.60 -21.50 12.04
CA PRO A 71 6.16 -20.13 11.87
C PRO A 71 6.63 -19.60 10.54
N ARG A 72 5.78 -18.82 9.86
CA ARG A 72 6.10 -18.25 8.54
C ARG A 72 6.36 -19.28 7.44
N TYR A 73 5.91 -20.53 7.58
CA TYR A 73 5.99 -21.51 6.49
C TYR A 73 5.16 -21.07 5.28
N ILE A 74 3.91 -20.68 5.51
CA ILE A 74 3.01 -20.07 4.52
C ILE A 74 3.01 -18.53 4.62
N GLY A 75 2.06 -17.87 3.93
CA GLY A 75 1.78 -16.46 4.16
C GLY A 75 1.23 -16.23 5.58
N TYR A 76 1.70 -15.19 6.24
CA TYR A 76 1.40 -14.88 7.64
C TYR A 76 1.14 -13.38 7.77
N LYS A 77 0.39 -12.96 8.78
CA LYS A 77 0.20 -11.54 9.04
C LYS A 77 1.55 -10.93 9.46
N CYS A 78 2.00 -9.90 8.77
CA CYS A 78 3.30 -9.27 9.01
C CYS A 78 3.19 -7.77 9.30
N THR A 79 1.99 -7.27 9.53
CA THR A 79 1.66 -5.86 9.76
C THR A 79 0.48 -5.76 10.71
N ASP A 80 0.56 -4.86 11.68
CA ASP A 80 -0.51 -4.59 12.65
C ASP A 80 -1.29 -3.34 12.28
N TYR A 81 -0.59 -2.36 11.73
CA TYR A 81 -1.12 -1.09 11.28
C TYR A 81 -0.66 -0.81 9.87
N GLU A 82 -1.57 -0.34 9.03
CA GLU A 82 -1.28 0.04 7.65
C GLU A 82 -2.01 1.32 7.28
N TYR A 83 -1.34 2.18 6.53
CA TYR A 83 -1.88 3.44 6.04
C TYR A 83 -1.49 3.67 4.59
N ALA A 84 -2.40 4.28 3.83
CA ALA A 84 -2.11 4.82 2.51
C ALA A 84 -2.01 6.36 2.59
N LEU A 85 -0.92 6.91 2.08
CA LEU A 85 -0.63 8.33 2.03
C LEU A 85 -0.97 8.83 0.63
N ASN A 86 -2.13 9.45 0.49
CA ASN A 86 -2.72 9.82 -0.78
C ASN A 86 -2.72 11.34 -0.99
N THR A 87 -2.40 11.77 -2.22
CA THR A 87 -2.72 13.11 -2.68
C THR A 87 -4.12 13.09 -3.29
N VAL A 88 -5.01 13.96 -2.81
CA VAL A 88 -6.40 14.00 -3.27
C VAL A 88 -6.47 14.84 -4.55
N SER A 89 -7.16 14.33 -5.58
CA SER A 89 -7.36 15.04 -6.85
C SER A 89 -8.08 16.39 -6.64
N PRO A 90 -7.75 17.44 -7.42
CA PRO A 90 -8.44 18.73 -7.35
C PRO A 90 -9.97 18.63 -7.51
N GLU A 91 -10.47 17.67 -8.30
CA GLU A 91 -11.91 17.45 -8.49
C GLU A 91 -12.63 17.00 -7.21
N TYR A 92 -11.88 16.44 -6.26
CA TYR A 92 -12.34 16.08 -4.92
C TYR A 92 -11.90 17.08 -3.85
N ARG A 93 -11.67 18.35 -4.25
CA ARG A 93 -11.24 19.49 -3.43
C ARG A 93 -9.74 19.52 -3.08
N GLY A 94 -8.95 18.61 -3.64
CA GLY A 94 -7.49 18.60 -3.43
C GLY A 94 -7.08 18.25 -2.00
N GLY A 95 -5.80 18.43 -1.70
CA GLY A 95 -5.23 18.20 -0.38
C GLY A 95 -4.61 16.80 -0.23
N PHE A 96 -4.55 16.33 1.01
CA PHE A 96 -3.86 15.09 1.38
C PHE A 96 -4.74 14.27 2.32
N GLU A 97 -4.61 12.95 2.21
CA GLU A 97 -5.35 12.00 3.02
C GLU A 97 -4.43 10.88 3.50
N ILE A 98 -4.47 10.61 4.81
CA ILE A 98 -3.89 9.39 5.39
C ILE A 98 -5.04 8.42 5.58
N TRP A 99 -5.20 7.44 4.70
CA TRP A 99 -6.28 6.47 4.76
C TRP A 99 -5.88 5.26 5.60
N ARG A 100 -6.73 4.87 6.56
CA ARG A 100 -6.50 3.67 7.38
C ARG A 100 -6.81 2.41 6.58
N MET A 101 -5.78 1.60 6.38
CA MET A 101 -5.85 0.33 5.65
C MET A 101 -6.09 -0.81 6.65
N LEU A 102 -5.27 -0.87 7.70
CA LEU A 102 -5.35 -1.88 8.75
C LEU A 102 -5.09 -1.25 10.13
N ALA A 103 -5.81 -1.72 11.13
CA ALA A 103 -5.52 -1.47 12.55
C ALA A 103 -6.09 -2.62 13.40
N PRO A 104 -5.60 -2.85 14.63
CA PRO A 104 -6.18 -3.83 15.55
C PRO A 104 -7.69 -3.61 15.74
N GLY A 105 -8.47 -4.69 15.64
CA GLY A 105 -9.94 -4.66 15.72
C GLY A 105 -10.66 -4.28 14.42
N MET A 106 -9.94 -3.80 13.40
CA MET A 106 -10.52 -3.56 12.07
C MET A 106 -10.75 -4.88 11.34
N PRO A 107 -11.93 -5.11 10.73
CA PRO A 107 -12.14 -6.27 9.87
C PRO A 107 -11.15 -6.29 8.71
N HIS A 108 -10.46 -7.41 8.52
CA HIS A 108 -9.60 -7.61 7.34
C HIS A 108 -10.48 -7.73 6.10
N LYS A 109 -10.56 -6.66 5.31
CA LYS A 109 -11.39 -6.59 4.10
C LYS A 109 -10.75 -5.74 3.02
N HIS A 110 -11.31 -5.84 1.82
CA HIS A 110 -10.99 -4.92 0.71
C HIS A 110 -11.92 -3.71 0.71
N PHE A 111 -11.49 -2.60 0.12
CA PHE A 111 -12.28 -1.36 0.03
C PHE A 111 -13.21 -1.29 -1.19
N TYR A 112 -13.62 -2.44 -1.72
CA TYR A 112 -14.57 -2.47 -2.83
C TYR A 112 -15.95 -1.95 -2.41
N PRO A 113 -16.69 -1.24 -3.28
CA PRO A 113 -18.04 -0.74 -2.96
C PRO A 113 -19.06 -1.80 -2.51
N ARG A 114 -18.82 -3.08 -2.86
CA ARG A 114 -19.66 -4.22 -2.47
C ARG A 114 -19.38 -4.75 -1.06
N GLN A 115 -18.30 -4.31 -0.43
CA GLN A 115 -17.90 -4.77 0.90
C GLN A 115 -18.65 -3.95 1.96
N GLY A 116 -18.93 -4.57 3.11
CA GLY A 116 -19.52 -3.87 4.25
C GLY A 116 -18.60 -2.74 4.72
N LYS A 117 -19.20 -1.62 5.15
CA LYS A 117 -18.46 -0.53 5.78
C LYS A 117 -18.05 -0.92 7.20
N SER A 118 -16.82 -0.63 7.57
CA SER A 118 -16.32 -0.71 8.95
C SER A 118 -16.39 0.66 9.60
N PRO A 119 -16.68 0.76 10.92
CA PRO A 119 -16.48 2.00 11.67
C PRO A 119 -15.05 2.53 11.65
N HIS A 120 -14.08 1.66 11.32
CA HIS A 120 -12.66 2.02 11.19
C HIS A 120 -12.29 2.51 9.78
N ASP A 121 -13.17 2.37 8.79
CA ASP A 121 -12.90 2.86 7.44
C ASP A 121 -12.81 4.39 7.43
N GLY A 122 -11.81 4.94 6.76
CA GLY A 122 -11.70 6.38 6.51
C GLY A 122 -10.33 6.96 6.78
N ALA A 123 -10.24 8.27 6.55
CA ALA A 123 -9.08 9.06 6.88
C ALA A 123 -8.77 9.05 8.39
N VAL A 124 -7.48 9.10 8.71
CA VAL A 124 -6.98 9.37 10.05
C VAL A 124 -7.41 10.77 10.47
N LYS A 125 -8.06 10.86 11.63
CA LYS A 125 -8.43 12.15 12.23
C LYS A 125 -7.18 12.83 12.79
N ASP A 126 -7.02 14.13 12.53
CA ASP A 126 -5.91 14.97 13.01
C ASP A 126 -4.50 14.53 12.52
N GLY A 127 -4.45 13.63 11.52
CA GLY A 127 -3.23 13.32 10.80
C GLY A 127 -2.81 14.47 9.88
N LYS A 128 -1.51 14.60 9.64
CA LYS A 128 -0.95 15.62 8.74
C LYS A 128 -0.12 14.94 7.67
N LEU A 129 -0.38 15.27 6.42
CA LEU A 129 0.37 14.77 5.28
C LEU A 129 0.62 15.95 4.34
N ILE A 130 1.86 16.03 3.84
CA ILE A 130 2.20 16.90 2.73
C ILE A 130 3.14 16.14 1.80
N THR A 131 2.88 16.27 0.51
CA THR A 131 3.76 15.78 -0.55
C THR A 131 4.09 16.94 -1.49
N VAL A 132 5.38 17.15 -1.73
CA VAL A 132 5.90 18.20 -2.62
C VAL A 132 6.80 17.53 -3.65
N ARG A 133 6.55 17.81 -4.92
CA ARG A 133 7.42 17.40 -6.02
C ARG A 133 8.34 18.56 -6.37
N ASP A 134 9.65 18.32 -6.32
CA ASP A 134 10.68 19.22 -6.81
C ASP A 134 11.49 18.49 -7.88
N ALA A 135 11.35 18.92 -9.13
CA ALA A 135 11.85 18.24 -10.31
C ALA A 135 11.51 16.74 -10.33
N ASN A 136 12.53 15.87 -10.21
CA ASN A 136 12.41 14.42 -10.24
C ASN A 136 12.37 13.78 -8.84
N THR A 137 12.24 14.58 -7.78
CA THR A 137 12.19 14.09 -6.40
C THR A 137 10.85 14.39 -5.76
N LEU A 138 10.29 13.38 -5.10
CA LEU A 138 9.06 13.49 -4.33
C LEU A 138 9.40 13.50 -2.83
N TYR A 139 9.13 14.61 -2.17
CA TYR A 139 9.27 14.76 -0.72
C TYR A 139 7.90 14.51 -0.09
N THR A 140 7.83 13.59 0.86
CA THR A 140 6.59 13.32 1.61
C THR A 140 6.88 13.36 3.09
N GLU A 141 6.13 14.18 3.82
CA GLU A 141 6.15 14.24 5.28
C GLU A 141 4.78 13.86 5.83
N CYS A 142 4.78 12.98 6.83
CA CYS A 142 3.57 12.43 7.42
C CYS A 142 3.68 12.42 8.95
N ALA A 143 2.60 12.85 9.62
CA ALA A 143 2.42 12.73 11.06
C ALA A 143 1.12 11.98 11.35
N ILE A 144 1.26 10.82 11.99
CA ILE A 144 0.15 9.99 12.46
C ILE A 144 0.03 10.19 13.98
N PRO A 145 -1.16 10.54 14.51
CA PRO A 145 -1.36 10.65 15.95
C PRO A 145 -1.07 9.33 16.67
N TRP A 146 -0.46 9.39 17.86
CA TRP A 146 -0.17 8.17 18.64
C TRP A 146 -1.41 7.35 19.01
N SER A 147 -2.60 7.98 19.03
CA SER A 147 -3.88 7.28 19.22
C SER A 147 -4.22 6.30 18.10
N GLU A 148 -3.64 6.47 16.90
CA GLU A 148 -3.82 5.57 15.76
C GLU A 148 -2.93 4.32 15.85
N ILE A 149 -1.76 4.46 16.47
CA ILE A 149 -0.73 3.41 16.58
C ILE A 149 -0.28 3.20 18.04
N PRO A 150 -1.21 2.95 18.98
CA PRO A 150 -0.91 2.93 20.41
C PRO A 150 0.12 1.88 20.80
N ASP A 151 0.12 0.72 20.15
CA ASP A 151 1.07 -0.35 20.48
C ASP A 151 2.48 -0.05 19.97
N VAL A 152 2.59 0.68 18.85
CA VAL A 152 3.87 1.22 18.36
C VAL A 152 4.43 2.23 19.36
N LYS A 153 3.59 3.15 19.86
CA LYS A 153 3.99 4.12 20.89
C LYS A 153 4.50 3.42 22.15
N LYS A 154 3.78 2.41 22.65
CA LYS A 154 4.22 1.63 23.81
C LYS A 154 5.57 0.94 23.59
N ALA A 155 5.80 0.37 22.40
CA ALA A 155 7.08 -0.25 22.05
C ALA A 155 8.22 0.79 22.09
N ILE A 156 8.00 1.94 21.47
CA ILE A 156 8.96 3.06 21.48
C ILE A 156 9.25 3.55 22.91
N ASP A 157 8.22 3.69 23.74
CA ASP A 157 8.37 4.15 25.13
C ASP A 157 9.20 3.19 25.99
N ARG A 158 9.15 1.89 25.70
CA ARG A 158 10.00 0.88 26.34
C ARG A 158 11.43 0.85 25.79
N GLY A 159 11.69 1.55 24.70
CA GLY A 159 12.96 1.48 23.97
C GLY A 159 13.09 0.24 23.09
N ASP A 160 11.97 -0.42 22.78
CA ASP A 160 11.96 -1.55 21.86
C ASP A 160 12.20 -1.07 20.42
N LYS A 161 12.73 -1.96 19.58
CA LYS A 161 12.73 -1.75 18.14
C LYS A 161 11.32 -1.96 17.59
N ILE A 162 11.03 -1.32 16.48
CA ILE A 162 9.78 -1.50 15.72
C ILE A 162 10.09 -2.07 14.35
N LYS A 163 9.18 -2.88 13.78
CA LYS A 163 9.29 -3.24 12.36
C LYS A 163 8.48 -2.26 11.53
N PHE A 164 9.13 -1.69 10.52
CA PHE A 164 8.55 -0.69 9.64
C PHE A 164 8.80 -1.04 8.19
N SER A 165 7.77 -0.87 7.36
CA SER A 165 7.88 -1.04 5.91
C SER A 165 7.19 0.10 5.19
N ALA A 166 7.68 0.40 4.00
CA ALA A 166 7.11 1.36 3.09
C ALA A 166 7.10 0.79 1.68
N ARG A 167 6.02 1.06 0.94
CA ARG A 167 5.87 0.82 -0.49
C ARG A 167 5.56 2.14 -1.19
N ILE A 168 6.36 2.47 -2.18
CA ILE A 168 6.20 3.68 -2.99
C ILE A 168 5.67 3.23 -4.34
N ASN A 169 4.45 3.65 -4.66
CA ASN A 169 3.83 3.45 -5.96
C ASN A 169 4.07 4.69 -6.83
N ASP A 170 4.28 4.43 -8.12
CA ASP A 170 4.51 5.42 -9.16
C ASP A 170 3.38 5.34 -10.20
N ASP A 171 2.82 6.49 -10.56
CA ASP A 171 1.71 6.58 -11.50
C ASP A 171 2.10 6.15 -12.94
N GLY A 172 3.36 6.34 -13.31
CA GLY A 172 3.94 5.95 -14.59
C GLY A 172 4.16 4.43 -14.72
N ALA A 173 4.48 3.76 -13.61
CA ALA A 173 4.86 2.35 -13.60
C ALA A 173 4.25 1.57 -12.42
N GLY A 174 2.92 1.47 -12.33
CA GLY A 174 2.22 0.80 -11.21
C GLY A 174 2.57 -0.66 -10.87
N ALA A 175 3.39 -1.37 -11.67
CA ALA A 175 3.97 -2.67 -11.30
C ALA A 175 5.41 -2.57 -10.75
N ALA A 176 6.10 -1.47 -11.03
CA ALA A 176 7.45 -1.16 -10.57
C ALA A 176 7.39 -0.25 -9.33
N CYS A 177 6.97 -0.83 -8.21
CA CYS A 177 7.03 -0.15 -6.92
C CYS A 177 8.42 -0.29 -6.27
N MET A 178 8.76 0.65 -5.39
CA MET A 178 9.89 0.51 -4.48
C MET A 178 9.37 0.02 -3.13
N GLU A 179 9.98 -1.02 -2.56
CA GLU A 179 9.66 -1.52 -1.22
C GLU A 179 10.90 -1.61 -0.36
N LEU A 180 10.79 -1.13 0.87
CA LEU A 180 11.92 -1.08 1.82
C LEU A 180 12.52 -2.47 2.11
N ALA A 181 11.65 -3.48 2.20
CA ALA A 181 11.99 -4.87 2.51
C ALA A 181 12.46 -5.70 1.31
N ARG A 182 12.39 -5.14 0.09
CA ARG A 182 12.76 -5.86 -1.11
C ARG A 182 14.21 -6.35 -1.06
N GLU A 183 14.40 -7.63 -1.37
CA GLU A 183 15.71 -8.28 -1.49
C GLU A 183 16.55 -8.25 -0.20
N ARG A 184 15.93 -7.96 0.97
CA ARG A 184 16.57 -8.12 2.26
C ARG A 184 16.51 -9.58 2.71
N SER A 185 17.60 -10.11 3.24
CA SER A 185 17.71 -11.52 3.67
C SER A 185 16.71 -11.92 4.77
N VAL A 186 16.27 -10.96 5.60
CA VAL A 186 15.28 -11.18 6.65
C VAL A 186 13.84 -11.23 6.12
N SER A 187 13.62 -10.79 4.88
CA SER A 187 12.30 -10.67 4.27
C SER A 187 12.08 -11.71 3.17
N LYS A 188 10.81 -11.98 2.88
CA LYS A 188 10.37 -12.82 1.77
C LYS A 188 9.09 -12.25 1.16
N LYS A 189 8.74 -12.68 -0.04
CA LYS A 189 7.42 -12.38 -0.61
C LYS A 189 6.31 -12.91 0.30
N ASN A 190 5.39 -12.03 0.69
CA ASN A 190 4.27 -12.33 1.56
C ASN A 190 3.10 -11.41 1.20
N SER A 191 1.99 -11.98 0.71
CA SER A 191 0.86 -11.21 0.19
C SER A 191 -0.13 -10.77 1.29
N ARG A 192 0.36 -10.59 2.53
CA ARG A 192 -0.43 -10.36 3.74
C ARG A 192 -0.10 -9.02 4.39
N ALA A 193 0.22 -8.02 3.56
CA ALA A 193 0.26 -6.63 3.97
C ALA A 193 -0.01 -5.69 2.80
N PHE A 194 -0.26 -4.42 3.13
CA PHE A 194 -0.60 -3.35 2.20
C PHE A 194 -1.79 -3.68 1.32
N HIS A 195 -2.78 -4.32 1.95
CA HIS A 195 -3.90 -4.95 1.29
C HIS A 195 -4.50 -4.02 0.21
N PRO A 196 -4.85 -4.57 -0.96
CA PRO A 196 -5.39 -5.92 -1.12
C PRO A 196 -4.39 -7.09 -1.23
N ASP A 197 -4.73 -8.22 -0.59
CA ASP A 197 -3.88 -9.40 -0.35
C ASP A 197 -3.42 -10.18 -1.60
N TRP A 198 -3.78 -9.73 -2.81
CA TRP A 198 -3.39 -10.37 -4.08
C TRP A 198 -2.22 -9.66 -4.78
N LYS A 199 -1.62 -8.65 -4.13
CA LYS A 199 -0.46 -7.94 -4.66
C LYS A 199 0.82 -8.49 -4.05
N GLU A 200 1.88 -8.48 -4.87
CA GLU A 200 3.23 -8.79 -4.38
C GLU A 200 3.60 -7.76 -3.32
N HIS A 201 4.11 -8.24 -2.19
CA HIS A 201 4.69 -7.46 -1.11
C HIS A 201 5.83 -8.25 -0.46
N TRP A 202 6.83 -7.55 0.07
CA TRP A 202 7.94 -8.11 0.85
C TRP A 202 7.72 -7.92 2.35
N ALA A 203 7.63 -9.04 3.09
CA ALA A 203 7.28 -9.06 4.50
C ALA A 203 8.00 -8.00 5.35
N ASN A 204 7.23 -7.30 6.18
CA ASN A 204 7.72 -6.28 7.10
C ASN A 204 8.49 -6.91 8.29
N GLU A 205 9.75 -7.23 8.04
CA GLU A 205 10.66 -7.89 8.98
C GLU A 205 11.90 -7.04 9.33
N ILE A 206 12.06 -5.87 8.71
CA ILE A 206 13.17 -4.96 9.03
C ILE A 206 12.87 -4.23 10.32
N GLU A 207 13.79 -4.32 11.28
CA GLU A 207 13.73 -3.60 12.54
C GLU A 207 14.39 -2.23 12.46
N PHE A 208 13.75 -1.24 13.08
CA PHE A 208 14.23 0.13 13.23
C PHE A 208 14.30 0.49 14.71
N GLY A 209 15.39 1.16 15.10
CA GLY A 209 15.43 1.93 16.33
C GLY A 209 14.76 3.29 16.12
N VAL A 210 14.20 3.84 17.19
CA VAL A 210 13.59 5.18 17.16
C VAL A 210 14.48 6.15 17.91
N GLU A 211 14.93 7.20 17.20
CA GLU A 211 15.69 8.28 17.81
C GLU A 211 14.77 9.11 18.72
N LYS A 212 15.22 9.37 19.95
CA LYS A 212 14.49 10.26 20.85
C LYS A 212 14.68 11.68 20.36
N SER A 213 13.60 12.34 19.93
CA SER A 213 13.68 13.75 19.54
C SER A 213 14.09 14.60 20.75
N LEU A 214 15.15 15.39 20.61
CA LEU A 214 15.64 16.30 21.65
C LEU A 214 14.77 17.56 21.85
N ILE A 215 13.62 17.65 21.17
CA ILE A 215 12.74 18.81 21.23
C ILE A 215 11.57 18.47 22.15
N GLN A 216 11.66 18.97 23.39
CA GLN A 216 10.55 19.06 24.37
C GLN A 216 9.73 20.32 24.12
#